data_AF-A0A4V0YIM9-F1
#
_entry.id   AF-A0A4V0YIM9-F1
#
_cell.length_a   1.000
_cell.length_b   1.000
_cell.length_c   1.000
_cell.angle_alpha   90.00
_cell.angle_beta   90.00
_cell.angle_gamma   90.00
#
_symmetry.space_group_name_H-M   'P 1'
#
loop_
_entity.id
_entity.type
_entity.pdbx_description
1 polymer ?
#
loop_
_entity_poly.entity_id
_entity_poly.type
_entity_poly.pdbx_seq_one_letter_code
_entity_poly.pdbx_strand_id
1 'polypeptide(L)'
;MTTPNQRLKIARARRFPRAIDAAKALGMPVATYNQHENGLRGSGSIPRRAAERYADFFDVSLDWLLTGRQPDTDVDDPLPTEGELEKMVEIAMLEVPAGARLADFPHIVGPALHAQLVQYRAARGARSTEGVETAPGKVARSRATTSSGARAGSRTP
;
A
#
# COMPACT_ATOMS: atom_id res chain seq x y z
N MET A 1 -18.07 -8.13 -4.11
CA MET A 1 -16.74 -8.48 -3.56
C MET A 1 -16.39 -9.90 -4.00
N THR A 2 -15.15 -10.16 -4.42
CA THR A 2 -14.69 -11.52 -4.69
C THR A 2 -14.46 -12.29 -3.38
N THR A 3 -14.68 -13.61 -3.39
CA THR A 3 -14.36 -14.48 -2.24
C THR A 3 -12.89 -14.93 -2.28
N PRO A 4 -12.33 -15.42 -1.16
CA PRO A 4 -10.97 -15.99 -1.15
C PRO A 4 -10.79 -17.12 -2.17
N ASN A 5 -11.82 -17.95 -2.35
CA ASN A 5 -11.82 -19.07 -3.29
C ASN A 5 -11.76 -18.57 -4.75
N GLN A 6 -12.51 -17.51 -5.05
CA GLN A 6 -12.47 -16.87 -6.36
C GLN A 6 -11.09 -16.24 -6.63
N ARG A 7 -10.46 -15.62 -5.62
CA ARG A 7 -9.10 -15.09 -5.74
C ARG A 7 -8.06 -16.18 -5.93
N LEU A 8 -8.19 -17.31 -5.24
CA LEU A 8 -7.35 -18.48 -5.47
C LEU A 8 -7.46 -18.96 -6.92
N LYS A 9 -8.68 -19.03 -7.47
CA LYS A 9 -8.92 -19.38 -8.88
C LYS A 9 -8.27 -18.39 -9.85
N ILE A 10 -8.34 -17.09 -9.54
CA ILE A 10 -7.69 -16.04 -10.33
C ILE A 10 -6.16 -16.20 -10.29
N ALA A 11 -5.57 -16.38 -9.11
CA ALA A 11 -4.13 -16.57 -8.94
C ALA A 11 -3.64 -17.80 -9.71
N ARG A 12 -4.36 -18.92 -9.61
CA ARG A 12 -4.08 -20.12 -10.39
C ARG A 12 -4.12 -19.85 -11.89
N ALA A 13 -5.19 -19.23 -12.39
CA ALA A 13 -5.41 -19.07 -13.83
C ALA A 13 -4.29 -18.28 -14.54
N ARG A 14 -3.51 -17.48 -13.80
CA ARG A 14 -2.31 -16.78 -14.31
C ARG A 14 -1.14 -17.71 -14.63
N ARG A 15 -1.03 -18.85 -13.94
CA ARG A 15 0.12 -19.78 -14.05
C ARG A 15 -0.26 -21.16 -14.59
N PHE A 16 -1.47 -21.64 -14.28
CA PHE A 16 -1.94 -22.98 -14.62
C PHE A 16 -3.34 -22.93 -15.23
N PRO A 17 -3.54 -23.51 -16.42
CA PRO A 17 -4.86 -23.55 -17.05
C PRO A 17 -5.84 -24.44 -16.27
N ARG A 18 -5.36 -25.51 -15.63
CA ARG A 18 -6.20 -26.47 -14.88
C ARG A 18 -5.82 -26.56 -13.41
N ALA A 19 -6.82 -26.75 -12.56
CA ALA A 19 -6.66 -26.97 -11.12
C ALA A 19 -5.82 -28.21 -10.78
N ILE A 20 -5.95 -29.27 -11.58
CA ILE A 20 -5.19 -30.52 -11.40
C ILE A 20 -3.69 -30.27 -11.54
N ASP A 21 -3.28 -29.44 -12.49
CA ASP A 21 -1.87 -29.17 -12.75
C ASP A 21 -1.26 -28.35 -11.59
N ALA A 22 -2.01 -27.36 -11.11
CA ALA A 22 -1.62 -26.59 -9.92
C ALA A 22 -1.53 -27.47 -8.67
N ALA A 23 -2.51 -28.36 -8.43
CA ALA A 23 -2.49 -29.26 -7.28
C ALA A 23 -1.30 -30.24 -7.31
N LYS A 24 -0.96 -30.77 -8.49
CA LYS A 24 0.23 -31.61 -8.69
C LYS A 24 1.52 -30.84 -8.42
N ALA A 25 1.66 -29.63 -8.96
CA ALA A 25 2.83 -28.78 -8.75
C ALA A 25 2.98 -28.35 -7.28
N LEU A 26 1.86 -28.11 -6.59
CA LEU A 26 1.84 -27.85 -5.15
C LEU A 26 2.19 -29.09 -4.31
N GLY A 27 2.12 -30.32 -4.86
CA GLY A 27 2.21 -31.55 -4.05
C GLY A 27 1.04 -31.70 -3.08
N MET A 28 -0.18 -31.35 -3.52
CA MET A 28 -1.41 -31.45 -2.73
C MET A 28 -2.41 -32.39 -3.40
N PRO A 29 -3.21 -33.16 -2.63
CA PRO A 29 -4.29 -33.95 -3.21
C PRO A 29 -5.25 -33.06 -4.01
N VAL A 30 -5.55 -33.49 -5.24
CA VAL A 30 -6.42 -32.74 -6.18
C VAL A 30 -7.80 -32.46 -5.56
N ALA A 31 -8.37 -33.42 -4.84
CA ALA A 31 -9.64 -33.26 -4.16
C ALA A 31 -9.60 -32.15 -3.09
N THR A 32 -8.52 -32.07 -2.32
CA THR A 32 -8.32 -31.02 -1.30
C THR A 32 -8.19 -29.65 -1.94
N TYR A 33 -7.36 -29.53 -2.98
CA TYR A 33 -7.21 -28.27 -3.71
C TYR A 33 -8.54 -27.81 -4.33
N ASN A 34 -9.27 -28.72 -4.98
CA ASN A 34 -10.59 -28.41 -5.56
C ASN A 34 -11.62 -27.99 -4.52
N GLN A 35 -11.61 -28.59 -3.31
CA GLN A 35 -12.48 -28.16 -2.22
C GLN A 35 -12.18 -26.72 -1.80
N HIS A 36 -10.91 -26.31 -1.77
CA HIS A 36 -10.51 -24.94 -1.44
C HIS A 36 -10.79 -23.96 -2.59
N GLU A 37 -10.57 -24.33 -3.84
CA GLU A 37 -10.86 -23.45 -5.00
C GLU A 37 -12.38 -23.27 -5.21
N ASN A 38 -13.18 -24.30 -4.96
CA ASN A 38 -14.64 -24.25 -5.16
C ASN A 38 -15.43 -23.83 -3.90
N GLY A 39 -14.78 -23.69 -2.75
CA GLY A 39 -15.43 -23.26 -1.50
C GLY A 39 -16.36 -24.30 -0.86
N LEU A 40 -16.13 -25.58 -1.13
CA LEU A 40 -17.00 -26.68 -0.68
C LEU A 40 -16.86 -27.04 0.81
N ARG A 41 -15.93 -26.42 1.55
CA ARG A 41 -15.67 -26.68 2.98
C ARG A 41 -16.48 -25.82 3.97
N GLY A 42 -17.46 -25.05 3.48
CA GLY A 42 -18.25 -24.15 4.32
C GLY A 42 -17.57 -22.77 4.48
N SER A 43 -18.41 -21.73 4.49
CA SER A 43 -18.09 -20.29 4.60
C SER A 43 -17.15 -19.65 3.58
N GLY A 44 -16.69 -20.35 2.54
CA GLY A 44 -15.75 -19.75 1.56
C GLY A 44 -14.38 -19.41 2.20
N SER A 45 -14.03 -20.12 3.26
CA SER A 45 -12.78 -19.93 3.98
C SER A 45 -11.75 -20.99 3.55
N ILE A 46 -10.55 -20.53 3.19
CA ILE A 46 -9.39 -21.39 2.98
C ILE A 46 -8.66 -21.48 4.32
N PRO A 47 -8.33 -22.67 4.85
CA PRO A 47 -7.56 -22.79 6.08
C PRO A 47 -6.27 -21.96 5.99
N ARG A 48 -5.94 -21.19 7.03
CA ARG A 48 -4.84 -20.19 6.96
C ARG A 48 -3.50 -20.79 6.50
N ARG A 49 -3.13 -21.96 7.01
CA ARG A 49 -1.92 -22.70 6.56
C ARG A 49 -1.94 -23.05 5.07
N ALA A 50 -3.12 -23.40 4.53
CA ALA A 50 -3.26 -23.67 3.10
C ALA A 50 -3.19 -22.36 2.31
N ALA A 51 -3.79 -21.29 2.81
CA ALA A 51 -3.74 -19.96 2.19
C ALA A 51 -2.30 -19.41 2.12
N GLU A 52 -1.50 -19.55 3.17
CA GLU A 52 -0.06 -19.20 3.19
C GLU A 52 0.67 -19.96 2.07
N ARG A 53 0.51 -21.28 2.02
CA ARG A 53 1.14 -22.12 0.99
C ARG A 53 0.69 -21.75 -0.44
N TYR A 54 -0.56 -21.30 -0.64
CA TYR A 54 -1.03 -20.83 -1.94
C TYR A 54 -0.49 -19.44 -2.29
N ALA A 55 -0.41 -18.54 -1.30
CA ALA A 55 0.16 -17.21 -1.47
C ALA A 55 1.62 -17.30 -1.96
N ASP A 56 2.44 -18.10 -1.28
CA ASP A 56 3.84 -18.33 -1.65
C ASP A 56 3.95 -18.98 -3.03
N PHE A 57 3.15 -20.01 -3.30
CA PHE A 57 3.23 -20.76 -4.54
C PHE A 57 2.77 -19.97 -5.78
N PHE A 58 1.73 -19.14 -5.62
CA PHE A 58 1.22 -18.31 -6.72
C PHE A 58 1.83 -16.91 -6.75
N ASP A 59 2.74 -16.60 -5.83
CA ASP A 59 3.42 -15.30 -5.74
C ASP A 59 2.41 -14.15 -5.65
N VAL A 60 1.49 -14.29 -4.69
CA VAL A 60 0.48 -13.29 -4.35
C VAL A 60 0.50 -13.05 -2.85
N SER A 61 0.10 -11.87 -2.39
CA SER A 61 0.08 -11.62 -0.95
C SER A 61 -1.02 -12.43 -0.26
N LEU A 62 -0.72 -12.87 0.97
CA LEU A 62 -1.69 -13.58 1.81
C LEU A 62 -2.91 -12.70 2.13
N ASP A 63 -2.70 -11.40 2.38
CA ASP A 63 -3.79 -10.48 2.67
C ASP A 63 -4.68 -10.29 1.43
N TRP A 64 -4.09 -10.20 0.24
CA TRP A 64 -4.87 -10.15 -1.00
C TRP A 64 -5.67 -11.43 -1.18
N LEU A 65 -5.08 -12.60 -0.95
CA LEU A 65 -5.79 -13.86 -1.09
C LEU A 65 -6.99 -13.94 -0.12
N LEU A 66 -6.81 -13.57 1.15
CA LEU A 66 -7.83 -13.72 2.18
C LEU A 66 -8.86 -12.59 2.22
N THR A 67 -8.44 -11.34 2.14
CA THR A 67 -9.30 -10.17 2.33
C THR A 67 -9.60 -9.43 1.02
N GLY A 68 -8.77 -9.63 0.00
CA GLY A 68 -8.87 -8.91 -1.27
C GLY A 68 -8.21 -7.53 -1.23
N ARG A 69 -7.63 -7.12 -0.10
CA ARG A 69 -6.78 -5.95 -0.03
C ARG A 69 -5.43 -6.28 -0.64
N GLN A 70 -4.98 -5.48 -1.60
CA GLN A 70 -3.56 -5.51 -1.94
C GLN A 70 -2.78 -5.18 -0.67
N PRO A 71 -1.58 -5.76 -0.48
CA PRO A 71 -0.71 -5.20 0.54
C PRO A 71 -0.59 -3.72 0.19
N ASP A 72 -0.82 -2.85 1.15
CA ASP A 72 -0.37 -1.47 1.02
C ASP A 72 1.08 -1.61 0.56
N THR A 73 1.35 -1.21 -0.68
CA THR A 73 2.68 -1.29 -1.26
C THR A 73 3.46 -0.20 -0.58
N ASP A 74 3.81 -0.46 0.67
CA ASP A 74 4.48 0.46 1.56
C ASP A 74 5.69 -0.26 2.14
N VAL A 75 6.83 0.35 1.82
CA VAL A 75 8.14 0.45 2.50
C VAL A 75 9.37 -0.33 2.05
N ASP A 76 9.30 -1.37 1.21
CA ASP A 76 10.51 -2.11 0.80
C ASP A 76 10.85 -2.08 -0.71
N ASP A 77 10.11 -1.35 -1.55
CA ASP A 77 10.70 -0.95 -2.83
C ASP A 77 11.76 0.11 -2.50
N PRO A 78 13.07 -0.18 -2.66
CA PRO A 78 14.08 0.81 -2.41
C PRO A 78 13.78 2.00 -3.32
N LEU A 79 13.84 3.22 -2.76
CA LEU A 79 13.85 4.41 -3.60
C LEU A 79 14.88 4.18 -4.72
N PRO A 80 14.58 4.55 -5.97
CA PRO A 80 15.50 4.33 -7.06
C PRO A 80 16.86 4.91 -6.68
N THR A 81 17.92 4.15 -6.92
CA THR A 81 19.27 4.62 -6.68
C THR A 81 19.54 5.87 -7.53
N GLU A 82 20.52 6.69 -7.14
CA GLU A 82 20.87 7.90 -7.90
C GLU A 82 21.08 7.62 -9.40
N GLY A 83 21.77 6.52 -9.74
CA GLY A 83 21.99 6.13 -11.14
C GLY A 83 20.74 5.65 -11.87
N GLU A 84 19.74 5.13 -11.14
CA GLU A 84 18.43 4.80 -11.72
C GLU A 84 17.60 6.07 -11.92
N LEU A 85 17.63 7.01 -10.97
CA LEU A 85 17.01 8.33 -11.12
C LEU A 85 17.60 9.08 -12.32
N GLU A 86 18.92 9.09 -12.47
CA GLU A 86 19.61 9.70 -13.62
C GLU A 86 19.12 9.11 -14.94
N LYS A 87 19.04 7.78 -15.06
CA LYS A 87 18.50 7.11 -16.25
C LYS A 87 17.02 7.45 -16.51
N MET A 88 16.21 7.49 -15.46
CA MET A 88 14.80 7.85 -15.58
C MET A 88 14.63 9.29 -16.07
N VAL A 89 15.45 10.22 -15.57
CA VAL A 89 15.48 11.61 -16.01
C VAL A 89 15.98 11.71 -17.46
N GLU A 90 17.03 10.97 -17.82
CA GLU A 90 17.56 10.94 -19.19
C GLU A 90 16.49 10.47 -20.19
N ILE A 91 15.80 9.35 -19.88
CA ILE A 91 14.71 8.82 -20.69
C ILE A 91 13.59 9.86 -20.83
N ALA A 92 13.20 10.50 -19.72
CA ALA A 92 12.16 11.53 -19.75
C ALA A 92 12.57 12.75 -20.60
N MET A 93 13.83 13.18 -20.52
CA MET A 93 14.34 14.31 -21.30
C MET A 93 14.44 14.02 -22.81
N LEU A 94 14.55 12.76 -23.22
CA LEU A 94 14.49 12.38 -24.65
C LEU A 94 13.10 12.56 -25.25
N GLU A 95 12.05 12.41 -24.43
CA GLU A 95 10.66 12.56 -24.87
C GLU A 95 10.17 14.01 -24.82
N VAL A 96 10.88 14.88 -24.10
CA VAL A 96 10.54 16.29 -23.95
C VAL A 96 11.15 17.10 -25.11
N PRO A 97 10.34 17.83 -25.91
CA PRO A 97 10.86 18.70 -26.95
C PRO A 97 11.84 19.73 -26.40
N ALA A 98 12.94 19.97 -27.11
CA ALA A 98 13.92 20.98 -26.72
C ALA A 98 13.25 22.37 -26.59
N GLY A 99 13.38 22.99 -25.41
CA GLY A 99 12.76 24.28 -25.10
C GLY A 99 11.35 24.21 -24.53
N ALA A 100 10.79 23.01 -24.33
CA ALA A 100 9.53 22.84 -23.62
C ALA A 100 9.65 23.37 -22.19
N ARG A 101 8.69 24.20 -21.79
CA ARG A 101 8.53 24.72 -20.44
C ARG A 101 7.51 23.86 -19.72
N LEU A 102 7.59 23.83 -18.40
CA LEU A 102 6.61 23.12 -17.57
C LEU A 102 5.16 23.59 -17.84
N ALA A 103 4.98 24.85 -18.26
CA ALA A 103 3.68 25.42 -18.62
C ALA A 103 3.09 24.88 -19.95
N ASP A 104 3.92 24.27 -20.79
CA ASP A 104 3.48 23.71 -22.08
C ASP A 104 2.81 22.33 -21.91
N PHE A 105 2.97 21.71 -20.73
CA PHE A 105 2.34 20.44 -20.39
C PHE A 105 1.01 20.68 -19.67
N PRO A 106 -0.07 19.96 -20.05
CA PRO A 106 -1.34 20.07 -19.34
C PRO A 106 -1.15 19.62 -17.89
N HIS A 107 -1.44 20.51 -16.96
CA HIS A 107 -1.50 20.14 -15.54
C HIS A 107 -2.69 19.21 -15.31
N ILE A 108 -2.47 17.90 -15.39
CA ILE A 108 -3.48 16.90 -15.06
C ILE A 108 -3.56 16.81 -13.53
N VAL A 109 -4.37 17.71 -12.97
CA VAL A 109 -4.77 17.66 -11.56
C VAL A 109 -6.25 17.31 -11.55
N GLY A 110 -6.63 16.26 -10.81
CA GLY A 110 -8.04 15.92 -10.63
C GLY A 110 -8.83 17.15 -10.11
N PRO A 111 -10.08 17.40 -10.56
CA PRO A 111 -10.81 18.63 -10.25
C PRO A 111 -10.90 18.95 -8.74
N ALA A 112 -10.99 17.91 -7.91
CA ALA A 112 -11.02 18.03 -6.46
C ALA A 112 -9.70 18.56 -5.87
N LEU A 113 -8.57 18.04 -6.33
CA LEU A 113 -7.25 18.50 -5.89
C LEU A 113 -6.95 19.90 -6.41
N HIS A 114 -7.36 20.22 -7.65
CA HIS A 114 -7.25 21.57 -8.18
C HIS A 114 -8.02 22.58 -7.32
N ALA A 115 -9.27 22.26 -6.96
CA ALA A 115 -10.07 23.10 -6.07
C ALA A 115 -9.43 23.27 -4.69
N GLN A 116 -8.88 22.20 -4.10
CA GLN A 116 -8.17 22.25 -2.82
C GLN A 116 -6.90 23.10 -2.90
N LEU A 117 -6.12 23.00 -3.98
CA LEU A 117 -4.91 23.81 -4.17
C LEU A 117 -5.23 25.29 -4.39
N VAL A 118 -6.31 25.59 -5.11
CA VAL A 118 -6.81 26.97 -5.27
C VAL A 118 -7.24 27.54 -3.91
N GLN A 119 -8.01 26.78 -3.13
CA GLN A 119 -8.40 27.17 -1.76
C GLN A 119 -7.17 27.38 -0.87
N TYR A 120 -6.17 26.50 -0.96
CA TYR A 120 -4.95 26.60 -0.20
C TYR A 120 -4.12 27.83 -0.59
N ARG A 121 -3.98 28.11 -1.89
CA ARG A 121 -3.26 29.29 -2.39
C ARG A 121 -3.97 30.59 -2.01
N ALA A 122 -5.31 30.60 -2.05
CA ALA A 122 -6.12 31.73 -1.59
C ALA A 122 -6.00 31.96 -0.08
N ALA A 123 -6.01 30.88 0.72
CA ALA A 123 -5.86 30.94 2.17
C ALA A 123 -4.44 31.34 2.61
N ARG A 124 -3.43 31.09 1.78
CA ARG A 124 -2.01 31.38 2.06
C ARG A 124 -1.39 32.47 1.18
N GLY A 125 -2.22 33.33 0.59
CA GLY A 125 -1.86 34.43 -0.34
C GLY A 125 -0.37 34.71 -0.46
N ALA A 126 0.20 34.37 -1.63
CA ALA A 126 1.53 34.76 -2.10
C ALA A 126 2.53 35.14 -0.99
N ARG A 127 3.14 34.15 -0.31
CA ARG A 127 4.47 34.40 0.26
C ARG A 127 5.45 34.46 -0.91
N SER A 128 5.57 35.66 -1.48
CA SER A 128 6.73 36.09 -2.25
C SER A 128 7.97 35.72 -1.45
N THR A 129 8.91 35.06 -2.11
CA THR A 129 10.26 34.86 -1.63
C THR A 129 10.98 36.20 -1.62
N GLU A 130 10.77 37.00 -0.58
CA GLU A 130 11.67 38.10 -0.23
C GLU A 130 12.05 37.95 1.24
N GLY A 131 13.36 37.91 1.50
CA GLY A 131 13.94 37.93 2.84
C GLY A 131 14.13 36.56 3.49
N VAL A 132 15.18 35.85 3.08
CA VAL A 132 15.88 34.95 4.02
C VAL A 132 16.52 35.85 5.08
N GLU A 133 15.79 36.14 6.15
CA GLU A 133 16.35 36.66 7.39
C GLU A 133 16.40 35.51 8.40
N THR A 134 17.61 35.00 8.60
CA THR A 134 17.94 33.94 9.53
C THR A 134 17.84 34.40 10.99
N ALA A 135 17.28 33.49 11.81
CA ALA A 135 17.50 33.27 13.26
C ALA A 135 16.50 33.93 14.25
N PRO A 136 16.39 33.47 15.52
CA PRO A 136 16.77 32.17 16.12
C PRO A 136 15.64 31.52 16.97
N GLY A 137 15.72 30.19 17.13
CA GLY A 137 15.38 29.44 18.35
C GLY A 137 13.98 29.54 18.96
N LYS A 138 13.14 28.52 18.74
CA LYS A 138 12.23 28.03 19.80
C LYS A 138 12.22 26.50 19.85
N VAL A 139 12.90 26.03 20.89
CA VAL A 139 12.99 24.65 21.37
C VAL A 139 11.59 24.04 21.52
N ALA A 140 11.37 22.87 20.92
CA ALA A 140 10.19 22.05 21.18
C ALA A 140 10.22 21.62 22.65
N ARG A 141 9.31 22.18 23.47
CA ARG A 141 9.11 21.70 24.84
C ARG A 141 8.17 20.51 24.82
N SER A 142 8.76 19.35 25.05
CA SER A 142 8.10 18.13 25.53
C SER A 142 7.26 18.44 26.77
N ARG A 143 6.04 17.88 26.82
CA ARG A 143 5.20 17.89 28.02
C ARG A 143 4.98 16.45 28.48
N ALA A 144 5.91 15.97 29.27
CA ALA A 144 5.65 15.06 30.39
C ALA A 144 6.03 15.89 31.65
N THR A 145 5.49 15.74 32.86
CA THR A 145 5.00 14.55 33.56
C THR A 145 4.38 15.02 34.91
N THR A 146 3.79 14.09 35.68
CA THR A 146 3.63 14.07 37.16
C THR A 146 2.44 14.88 37.76
N SER A 147 1.76 14.50 38.84
CA SER A 147 1.94 13.41 39.84
C SER A 147 0.76 13.32 40.82
N SER A 148 0.55 12.10 41.36
CA SER A 148 0.26 11.73 42.78
C SER A 148 -1.07 12.02 43.50
N GLY A 149 -1.62 10.92 44.06
CA GLY A 149 -2.26 10.82 45.40
C GLY A 149 -3.80 10.92 45.40
N ALA A 150 -4.61 10.13 46.09
CA ALA A 150 -4.45 9.21 47.22
C ALA A 150 -5.65 8.21 47.22
N ARG A 151 -5.45 6.90 47.43
CA ARG A 151 -5.59 6.13 48.69
C ARG A 151 -6.92 6.32 49.45
N ALA A 152 -7.76 5.29 49.46
CA ALA A 152 -8.59 4.91 50.61
C ALA A 152 -8.99 3.44 50.48
N GLY A 153 -8.62 2.64 51.48
CA GLY A 153 -9.09 1.27 51.65
C GLY A 153 -10.06 1.16 52.81
N SER A 154 -10.88 0.12 52.80
CA SER A 154 -11.51 -0.50 53.96
C SER A 154 -12.04 -1.86 53.49
N ARG A 155 -11.40 -2.99 53.84
CA ARG A 155 -11.53 -3.79 55.07
C ARG A 155 -12.92 -4.45 55.24
N THR A 156 -12.81 -5.77 55.40
CA THR A 156 -13.71 -6.89 55.72
C THR A 156 -14.64 -6.67 56.93
N PRO A 157 -15.61 -7.56 57.24
CA PRO A 157 -15.42 -8.97 57.63
C PRO A 157 -16.06 -10.02 56.71
#